data_AF-A0A7K7X6R6-F1
#
_entry.id   AF-A0A7K7X6R6-F1
#
_cell.length_a   1.000
_cell.length_b   1.000
_cell.length_c   1.000
_cell.angle_alpha   90.00
_cell.angle_beta   90.00
_cell.angle_gamma   90.00
#
_symmetry.space_group_name_H-M   'P 1'
#
loop_
_entity.id
_entity.type
_entity.pdbx_description
1 polymer ?
#
loop_
_entity_poly.entity_id
_entity_poly.type
_entity_poly.pdbx_seq_one_letter_code
_entity_poly.pdbx_strand_id
1 'polypeptide(L)'
;QSLLCHLLSSSKWESNEAETSAFVSALGYTSADYYCRLVKNMVVSLVTELRENQFNGLNIQGSISASRVNAMSIFCVPLITLPDLTPLLETLLLYHGGSSKEILSSEFLEAVNEAFIKKKISLRESAVFSLWLRHLPSLVKATLHLLDQLFSIQLNSLEEVACVMKDSLLPQAASHPAIFRIVNEIFKNALMETDGTSGVMAIIQVFTQLFLQARQNENKQHKFPLKAYFPYHHQPLVRGLVRRPFELPTTHWAQHVKHISDMLKALVEDRNISSLPDLFEIWFLVACFGEWLDVAVEQLLKAAVDPDAVLWLLAFYYCPKNENQQRTQTMVEAQAVYNHLMMLFSCTDLSLKDLEAVVHRITGMEQYWNQCLTTHLLTNFLLFSPGGHKIAQERICHITKTTDMSKEVYNLLIRTAYRFNRSGEESQRTVKLLKELLQKLTLKV
;
A
#
# COMPACT_ATOMS: atom_id res chain seq x y z
N GLN A 1 -11.49 -28.34 -22.88
CA GLN A 1 -11.49 -28.16 -24.35
C GLN A 1 -11.59 -26.67 -24.62
N SER A 2 -10.65 -26.05 -25.36
CA SER A 2 -10.58 -24.58 -25.46
C SER A 2 -11.71 -24.04 -26.36
N LEU A 3 -12.33 -22.92 -25.97
CA LEU A 3 -13.41 -22.28 -26.74
C LEU A 3 -12.98 -21.93 -28.17
N LEU A 4 -11.68 -21.63 -28.36
CA LEU A 4 -11.07 -21.43 -29.67
C LEU A 4 -11.06 -22.70 -30.52
N CYS A 5 -10.84 -23.87 -29.92
CA CYS A 5 -10.93 -25.14 -30.63
C CYS A 5 -12.37 -25.39 -31.10
N HIS A 6 -13.35 -25.03 -30.27
CA HIS A 6 -14.76 -25.12 -30.63
C HIS A 6 -15.17 -24.10 -31.71
N LEU A 7 -14.68 -22.86 -31.63
CA LEU A 7 -14.93 -21.83 -32.63
C LEU A 7 -14.26 -22.16 -33.98
N LEU A 8 -13.04 -22.67 -33.98
CA LEU A 8 -12.36 -23.14 -35.19
C LEU A 8 -13.01 -24.40 -35.77
N SER A 9 -13.56 -25.28 -34.92
CA SER A 9 -14.35 -26.42 -35.37
C SER A 9 -15.80 -26.08 -35.75
N SER A 10 -16.31 -24.89 -35.41
CA SER A 10 -17.70 -24.48 -35.69
C SER A 10 -17.81 -23.33 -36.71
N SER A 11 -16.70 -22.65 -37.00
CA SER A 11 -16.64 -21.66 -38.06
C SER A 11 -16.86 -22.34 -39.40
N LYS A 12 -17.67 -21.74 -40.28
CA LYS A 12 -18.00 -22.21 -41.63
C LYS A 12 -16.77 -22.32 -42.55
N TRP A 13 -15.86 -23.27 -42.28
CA TRP A 13 -15.02 -23.91 -43.28
C TRP A 13 -15.79 -25.10 -43.90
N GLU A 14 -17.07 -24.87 -44.22
CA GLU A 14 -18.05 -25.86 -44.69
C GLU A 14 -17.67 -26.50 -46.04
N SER A 15 -16.63 -26.01 -46.75
CA SER A 15 -16.22 -26.62 -48.02
C SER A 15 -15.20 -27.75 -47.90
N ASN A 16 -14.42 -27.87 -46.81
CA ASN A 16 -13.34 -28.87 -46.68
C ASN A 16 -13.37 -29.69 -45.37
N GLU A 17 -14.43 -29.58 -44.58
CA GLU A 17 -14.51 -30.20 -43.25
C GLU A 17 -14.47 -31.74 -43.29
N ALA A 18 -15.06 -32.36 -44.32
CA ALA A 18 -15.07 -33.81 -44.51
C ALA A 18 -13.68 -34.39 -44.84
N GLU A 19 -12.91 -33.72 -45.70
CA GLU A 19 -11.55 -34.15 -46.07
C GLU A 19 -10.56 -33.92 -44.92
N THR A 20 -10.69 -32.77 -44.24
CA THR A 20 -9.83 -32.42 -43.11
C THR A 20 -10.09 -33.34 -41.92
N SER A 21 -11.35 -33.68 -41.63
CA SER A 21 -11.70 -34.62 -40.55
C SER A 21 -11.26 -36.06 -40.86
N ALA A 22 -11.34 -36.51 -42.11
CA ALA A 22 -10.83 -37.81 -42.54
C ALA A 22 -9.30 -37.88 -42.43
N PHE A 23 -8.59 -36.84 -42.85
CA PHE A 23 -7.13 -36.73 -42.74
C PHE A 23 -6.65 -36.69 -41.27
N VAL A 24 -7.31 -35.89 -40.42
CA VAL A 24 -6.99 -35.79 -38.99
C VAL A 24 -7.21 -37.13 -38.28
N SER A 25 -8.29 -37.84 -38.64
CA SER A 25 -8.58 -39.19 -38.11
C SER A 25 -7.57 -40.24 -38.58
N ALA A 26 -7.11 -40.15 -39.84
CA ALA A 26 -6.08 -41.04 -40.40
C ALA A 26 -4.71 -40.87 -39.72
N LEU A 27 -4.43 -39.69 -39.17
CA LEU A 27 -3.23 -39.39 -38.38
C LEU A 27 -3.36 -39.77 -36.89
N GLY A 28 -4.50 -40.34 -36.47
CA GLY A 28 -4.74 -40.78 -35.09
C GLY A 28 -5.09 -39.66 -34.12
N TYR A 29 -5.48 -38.48 -34.61
CA TYR A 29 -5.93 -37.36 -33.78
C TYR A 29 -7.45 -37.20 -33.81
N THR A 30 -8.03 -36.67 -32.73
CA THR A 30 -9.38 -36.14 -32.78
C THR A 30 -9.35 -34.72 -33.36
N SER A 31 -10.45 -34.27 -34.01
CA SER A 31 -10.55 -32.91 -34.54
C SER A 31 -10.26 -31.84 -33.46
N ALA A 32 -10.74 -32.06 -32.24
CA ALA A 32 -10.47 -31.18 -31.11
C ALA A 32 -8.98 -31.12 -30.72
N ASP A 33 -8.25 -32.24 -30.77
CA ASP A 33 -6.81 -32.28 -30.48
C ASP A 33 -6.01 -31.55 -31.56
N TYR A 34 -6.41 -31.69 -32.82
CA TYR A 34 -5.77 -31.02 -33.96
C TYR A 34 -5.89 -29.50 -33.85
N TYR A 35 -7.10 -28.97 -33.65
CA TYR A 35 -7.29 -27.51 -33.53
C TYR A 35 -6.58 -26.94 -32.28
N CYS A 36 -6.55 -27.68 -31.17
CA CYS A 36 -5.80 -27.26 -29.98
C CYS A 36 -4.30 -27.14 -30.25
N ARG A 37 -3.72 -28.14 -30.95
CA ARG A 37 -2.31 -28.11 -31.36
C ARG A 37 -2.02 -27.02 -32.37
N LEU A 38 -2.94 -26.78 -33.32
CA LEU A 38 -2.81 -25.72 -34.31
C LEU A 38 -2.75 -24.34 -33.65
N VAL A 39 -3.66 -24.05 -32.72
CA VAL A 39 -3.67 -22.79 -31.95
C VAL A 39 -2.36 -22.62 -31.19
N LYS A 40 -1.88 -23.67 -30.50
CA LYS A 40 -0.59 -23.62 -29.79
C LYS A 40 0.58 -23.34 -30.73
N ASN A 41 0.63 -23.99 -31.89
CA ASN A 41 1.69 -23.75 -32.88
C ASN A 41 1.64 -22.33 -33.46
N MET A 42 0.44 -21.81 -33.73
CA MET A 42 0.24 -20.43 -34.17
C MET A 42 0.73 -19.43 -33.11
N VAL A 43 0.35 -19.62 -31.85
CA VAL A 43 0.81 -18.77 -30.74
C VAL A 43 2.33 -18.81 -30.60
N VAL A 44 2.93 -20.01 -30.63
CA VAL A 44 4.40 -20.16 -30.56
C VAL A 44 5.06 -19.44 -31.73
N SER A 45 4.56 -19.60 -32.96
CA SER A 45 5.10 -18.94 -34.15
C SER A 45 5.03 -17.41 -34.05
N LEU A 46 3.94 -16.86 -33.52
CA LEU A 46 3.80 -15.41 -33.33
C LEU A 46 4.73 -14.90 -32.23
N VAL A 47 4.88 -15.66 -31.15
CA VAL A 47 5.81 -15.33 -30.06
C VAL A 47 7.26 -15.35 -30.54
N THR A 48 7.66 -16.34 -31.33
CA THR A 48 9.01 -16.39 -31.91
C THR A 48 9.24 -15.21 -32.86
N GLU A 49 8.27 -14.91 -33.72
CA GLU A 49 8.35 -13.76 -34.63
C GLU A 49 8.54 -12.44 -33.86
N LEU A 50 7.79 -12.23 -32.78
CA LEU A 50 7.90 -11.02 -31.96
C LEU A 50 9.23 -10.95 -31.19
N ARG A 51 9.76 -12.08 -30.70
CA ARG A 51 11.00 -12.12 -29.90
C ARG A 51 12.26 -11.96 -30.73
N GLU A 52 12.36 -12.64 -31.87
CA GLU A 52 13.53 -12.55 -32.77
C GLU A 52 13.78 -11.11 -33.23
N ASN A 53 12.74 -10.30 -33.30
CA ASN A 53 12.80 -8.89 -33.67
C ASN A 53 13.18 -7.94 -32.53
N GLN A 54 13.07 -8.36 -31.26
CA GLN A 54 13.51 -7.54 -30.11
C GLN A 54 15.03 -7.54 -29.92
N PHE A 55 15.70 -8.65 -30.26
CA PHE A 55 17.16 -8.80 -30.06
C PHE A 55 18.01 -8.31 -31.24
N ASN A 56 17.41 -8.03 -32.40
CA ASN A 56 18.09 -7.68 -33.64
C ASN A 56 18.10 -6.17 -33.95
N GLY A 57 18.20 -5.30 -32.93
CA GLY A 57 18.13 -3.84 -33.04
C GLY A 57 19.15 -3.14 -33.97
N LEU A 58 20.00 -3.90 -34.67
CA LEU A 58 20.98 -3.41 -35.65
C LEU A 58 20.61 -3.72 -37.11
N ASN A 59 19.60 -4.56 -37.39
CA ASN A 59 19.18 -4.90 -38.76
C ASN A 59 17.79 -4.31 -39.07
N ILE A 60 17.80 -3.15 -39.74
CA ILE A 60 16.60 -2.36 -40.11
C ILE A 60 15.70 -3.09 -41.13
N GLN A 61 16.14 -4.19 -41.73
CA GLN A 61 15.50 -4.81 -42.89
C GLN A 61 14.51 -5.95 -42.58
N GLY A 62 14.31 -6.31 -41.31
CA GLY A 62 13.47 -7.46 -40.91
C GLY A 62 12.45 -7.22 -39.78
N SER A 63 12.29 -5.99 -39.27
CA SER A 63 11.42 -5.73 -38.12
C SER A 63 9.93 -5.78 -38.49
N ILE A 64 9.10 -6.38 -37.62
CA ILE A 64 7.64 -6.35 -37.76
C ILE A 64 7.17 -4.90 -37.72
N SER A 65 6.36 -4.49 -38.71
CA SER A 65 5.80 -3.15 -38.74
C SER A 65 4.93 -2.87 -37.50
N ALA A 66 4.98 -1.64 -36.99
CA ALA A 66 4.13 -1.21 -35.88
C ALA A 66 2.64 -1.46 -36.16
N SER A 67 2.21 -1.30 -37.43
CA SER A 67 0.84 -1.60 -37.87
C SER A 67 0.46 -3.07 -37.71
N ARG A 68 1.39 -4.01 -37.96
CA ARG A 68 1.14 -5.44 -37.81
C ARG A 68 1.04 -5.84 -36.34
N VAL A 69 1.88 -5.28 -35.47
CA VAL A 69 1.79 -5.49 -34.01
C VAL A 69 0.49 -4.92 -33.45
N ASN A 70 0.08 -3.73 -33.90
CA ASN A 70 -1.20 -3.13 -33.53
C ASN A 70 -2.39 -4.00 -33.96
N ALA A 71 -2.39 -4.50 -35.20
CA ALA A 71 -3.43 -5.42 -35.67
C ALA A 71 -3.48 -6.68 -34.80
N MET A 72 -2.33 -7.28 -34.47
CA MET A 72 -2.26 -8.43 -33.56
C MET A 72 -2.85 -8.13 -32.18
N SER A 73 -2.62 -6.94 -31.62
CA SER A 73 -3.20 -6.57 -30.32
C SER A 73 -4.73 -6.49 -30.39
N ILE A 74 -5.28 -5.92 -31.46
CA ILE A 74 -6.74 -5.85 -31.68
C ILE A 74 -7.33 -7.25 -31.81
N PHE A 75 -6.70 -8.15 -32.57
CA PHE A 75 -7.19 -9.54 -32.73
C PHE A 75 -7.20 -10.32 -31.41
N CYS A 76 -6.33 -9.98 -30.46
CA CYS A 76 -6.29 -10.65 -29.16
C CYS A 76 -7.45 -10.23 -28.23
N VAL A 77 -8.07 -9.07 -28.41
CA VAL A 77 -9.11 -8.53 -27.50
C VAL A 77 -10.22 -9.53 -27.16
N PRO A 78 -10.90 -10.19 -28.14
CA PRO A 78 -11.95 -11.16 -27.81
C PRO A 78 -11.42 -12.48 -27.22
N LEU A 79 -10.10 -12.72 -27.25
CA LEU A 79 -9.47 -13.99 -26.92
C LEU A 79 -8.64 -13.94 -25.62
N ILE A 80 -8.55 -12.77 -24.96
CA ILE A 80 -7.63 -12.54 -23.84
C ILE A 80 -7.80 -13.51 -22.66
N THR A 81 -9.00 -14.05 -22.43
CA THR A 81 -9.28 -14.95 -21.30
C THR A 81 -8.83 -16.39 -21.57
N LEU A 82 -8.35 -16.69 -22.78
CA LEU A 82 -7.94 -18.04 -23.16
C LEU A 82 -6.50 -18.30 -22.70
N PRO A 83 -6.27 -19.36 -21.90
CA PRO A 83 -4.95 -19.63 -21.30
C PRO A 83 -3.89 -19.95 -22.37
N ASP A 84 -4.29 -20.52 -23.50
CA ASP A 84 -3.38 -20.82 -24.63
C ASP A 84 -2.76 -19.54 -25.23
N LEU A 85 -3.40 -18.36 -25.06
CA LEU A 85 -2.90 -17.09 -25.57
C LEU A 85 -1.97 -16.35 -24.60
N THR A 86 -1.89 -16.74 -23.32
CA THR A 86 -1.09 -16.04 -22.31
C THR A 86 0.35 -15.73 -22.77
N PRO A 87 1.10 -16.65 -23.41
CA PRO A 87 2.45 -16.36 -23.89
C PRO A 87 2.50 -15.24 -24.94
N LEU A 88 1.48 -15.14 -25.81
CA LEU A 88 1.36 -14.09 -26.80
C LEU A 88 1.03 -12.75 -26.15
N LEU A 89 0.07 -12.73 -25.21
CA LEU A 89 -0.29 -11.51 -24.47
C LEU A 89 0.93 -10.91 -23.76
N GLU A 90 1.69 -11.74 -23.04
CA GLU A 90 2.90 -11.29 -22.35
C GLU A 90 3.98 -10.79 -23.34
N THR A 91 4.14 -11.46 -24.48
CA THR A 91 5.13 -11.07 -25.48
C THR A 91 4.76 -9.73 -26.12
N LEU A 92 3.48 -9.49 -26.38
CA LEU A 92 2.98 -8.19 -26.84
C LEU A 92 3.21 -7.10 -25.79
N LEU A 93 2.86 -7.34 -24.54
CA LEU A 93 3.07 -6.38 -23.44
C LEU A 93 4.55 -6.03 -23.22
N LEU A 94 5.47 -6.96 -23.51
CA LEU A 94 6.91 -6.71 -23.44
C LEU A 94 7.50 -6.13 -24.74
N TYR A 95 6.71 -6.01 -25.80
CA TYR A 95 7.14 -5.44 -27.07
C TYR A 95 7.05 -3.92 -27.07
N HIS A 96 8.20 -3.25 -27.10
CA HIS A 96 8.32 -1.79 -27.04
C HIS A 96 8.52 -1.13 -28.43
N GLY A 97 8.82 -1.93 -29.46
CA GLY A 97 9.16 -1.43 -30.80
C GLY A 97 10.30 -0.42 -30.82
N GLY A 98 10.47 0.28 -31.95
CA GLY A 98 11.52 1.28 -32.14
C GLY A 98 11.05 2.74 -32.08
N SER A 99 9.75 2.99 -31.91
CA SER A 99 9.18 4.35 -31.89
C SER A 99 8.79 4.79 -30.48
N SER A 100 8.80 6.10 -30.22
CA SER A 100 8.35 6.70 -28.96
C SER A 100 6.83 6.67 -28.73
N LYS A 101 6.05 6.28 -29.75
CA LYS A 101 4.60 6.14 -29.67
C LYS A 101 4.21 4.72 -29.29
N GLU A 102 3.17 4.62 -28.48
CA GLU A 102 2.54 3.34 -28.13
C GLU A 102 2.03 2.64 -29.40
N ILE A 103 2.40 1.35 -29.52
CA ILE A 103 2.15 0.52 -30.70
C ILE A 103 0.90 -0.32 -30.50
N LEU A 104 0.65 -0.78 -29.27
CA LEU A 104 -0.50 -1.60 -28.93
C LEU A 104 -1.76 -0.73 -28.90
N SER A 105 -2.88 -1.33 -29.27
CA SER A 105 -4.18 -0.66 -29.20
C SER A 105 -4.61 -0.43 -27.74
N SER A 106 -5.27 0.70 -27.48
CA SER A 106 -5.74 1.06 -26.14
C SER A 106 -6.79 0.06 -25.63
N GLU A 107 -7.63 -0.43 -26.54
CA GLU A 107 -8.67 -1.42 -26.26
C GLU A 107 -8.06 -2.74 -25.77
N PHE A 108 -6.92 -3.13 -26.32
CA PHE A 108 -6.18 -4.31 -25.86
C PHE A 108 -5.62 -4.11 -24.47
N LEU A 109 -4.93 -2.99 -24.21
CA LEU A 109 -4.31 -2.70 -22.92
C LEU A 109 -5.36 -2.61 -21.81
N GLU A 110 -6.52 -2.00 -22.09
CA GLU A 110 -7.63 -1.94 -21.15
C GLU A 110 -8.25 -3.33 -20.91
N ALA A 111 -8.53 -4.09 -21.97
CA ALA A 111 -9.16 -5.40 -21.84
C ALA A 111 -8.27 -6.39 -21.07
N VAL A 112 -6.95 -6.38 -21.32
CA VAL A 112 -5.99 -7.19 -20.57
C VAL A 112 -5.94 -6.76 -19.10
N ASN A 113 -5.93 -5.46 -18.81
CA ASN A 113 -5.97 -4.96 -17.43
C ASN A 113 -7.24 -5.39 -16.70
N GLU A 114 -8.39 -5.30 -17.35
CA GLU A 114 -9.68 -5.74 -16.82
C GLU A 114 -9.70 -7.23 -16.50
N ALA A 115 -9.20 -8.05 -17.42
CA ALA A 115 -9.13 -9.49 -17.22
C ALA A 115 -8.16 -9.83 -16.07
N PHE A 116 -7.04 -9.12 -15.96
CA PHE A 116 -6.07 -9.31 -14.88
C PHE A 116 -6.64 -8.91 -13.51
N ILE A 117 -7.23 -7.73 -13.41
CA ILE A 117 -7.86 -7.22 -12.17
C ILE A 117 -8.96 -8.17 -11.69
N LYS A 118 -9.80 -8.67 -12.61
CA LYS A 118 -10.86 -9.65 -12.33
C LYS A 118 -10.35 -11.08 -12.14
N LYS A 119 -9.03 -11.28 -12.07
CA LYS A 119 -8.36 -12.59 -11.91
C LYS A 119 -8.78 -13.64 -12.94
N LYS A 120 -9.21 -13.21 -14.13
CA LYS A 120 -9.57 -14.09 -15.26
C LYS A 120 -8.35 -14.62 -16.01
N ILE A 121 -7.22 -13.93 -15.88
CA ILE A 121 -5.94 -14.30 -16.47
C ILE A 121 -4.84 -14.21 -15.42
N SER A 122 -3.77 -14.99 -15.61
CA SER A 122 -2.53 -14.90 -14.85
C SER A 122 -1.41 -14.50 -15.80
N LEU A 123 -0.68 -13.44 -15.44
CA LEU A 123 0.42 -12.88 -16.22
C LEU A 123 1.66 -12.78 -15.34
N ARG A 124 2.85 -12.91 -15.94
CA ARG A 124 4.12 -12.59 -15.27
C ARG A 124 4.17 -11.13 -14.83
N GLU A 125 4.81 -10.89 -13.69
CA GLU A 125 4.98 -9.55 -13.10
C GLU A 125 5.53 -8.54 -14.11
N SER A 126 6.57 -8.92 -14.86
CA SER A 126 7.19 -8.05 -15.87
C SER A 126 6.21 -7.57 -16.95
N ALA A 127 5.23 -8.40 -17.32
CA ALA A 127 4.22 -8.04 -18.32
C ALA A 127 3.20 -7.04 -17.73
N VAL A 128 2.79 -7.25 -16.48
CA VAL A 128 1.90 -6.34 -15.74
C VAL A 128 2.59 -4.99 -15.51
N PHE A 129 3.86 -4.98 -15.12
CA PHE A 129 4.61 -3.74 -14.92
C PHE A 129 4.76 -2.96 -16.22
N SER A 130 5.07 -3.66 -17.32
CA SER A 130 5.14 -3.04 -18.64
C SER A 130 3.79 -2.42 -19.06
N LEU A 131 2.68 -3.13 -18.84
CA LEU A 131 1.33 -2.61 -19.09
C LEU A 131 1.10 -1.29 -18.35
N TRP A 132 1.41 -1.22 -17.06
CA TRP A 132 1.18 -0.02 -16.25
C TRP A 132 2.16 1.12 -16.52
N LEU A 133 3.38 0.83 -16.95
CA LEU A 133 4.32 1.86 -17.42
C LEU A 133 3.86 2.53 -18.72
N ARG A 134 3.15 1.79 -19.57
CA ARG A 134 2.74 2.21 -20.90
C ARG A 134 1.34 2.80 -20.96
N HIS A 135 0.45 2.33 -20.08
CA HIS A 135 -0.96 2.71 -20.09
C HIS A 135 -1.41 3.23 -18.72
N LEU A 136 -1.33 4.54 -18.55
CA LEU A 136 -1.76 5.23 -17.32
C LEU A 136 -3.20 4.89 -16.89
N PRO A 137 -4.21 4.84 -17.79
CA PRO A 137 -5.57 4.48 -17.38
C PRO A 137 -5.66 3.09 -16.74
N SER A 138 -4.85 2.13 -17.20
CA SER A 138 -4.81 0.79 -16.60
C SER A 138 -4.26 0.81 -15.17
N LEU A 139 -3.18 1.58 -14.94
CA LEU A 139 -2.59 1.75 -13.60
C LEU A 139 -3.55 2.43 -12.63
N VAL A 140 -4.20 3.51 -13.07
CA VAL A 140 -5.19 4.23 -12.26
C VAL A 140 -6.33 3.28 -11.88
N LYS A 141 -6.87 2.53 -12.85
CA LYS A 141 -7.96 1.58 -12.63
C LYS A 141 -7.57 0.44 -11.68
N ALA A 142 -6.35 -0.08 -11.80
CA ALA A 142 -5.83 -1.09 -10.88
C ALA A 142 -5.71 -0.56 -9.45
N THR A 143 -5.24 0.69 -9.29
CA THR A 143 -5.07 1.32 -7.98
C THR A 143 -6.41 1.62 -7.32
N LEU A 144 -7.38 2.14 -8.08
CA LEU A 144 -8.74 2.39 -7.58
C LEU A 144 -9.44 1.09 -7.21
N HIS A 145 -9.30 0.04 -8.02
CA HIS A 145 -9.85 -1.26 -7.69
C HIS A 145 -9.27 -1.85 -6.41
N LEU A 146 -7.96 -1.68 -6.17
CA LEU A 146 -7.33 -2.08 -4.91
C LEU A 146 -7.94 -1.31 -3.74
N LEU A 147 -8.10 0.02 -3.86
CA LEU A 147 -8.74 0.83 -2.83
C LEU A 147 -10.17 0.35 -2.52
N ASP A 148 -10.99 0.12 -3.55
CA ASP A 148 -12.35 -0.41 -3.40
C ASP A 148 -12.37 -1.75 -2.65
N GLN A 149 -11.45 -2.67 -3.00
CA GLN A 149 -11.31 -3.94 -2.29
C GLN A 149 -10.93 -3.73 -0.82
N LEU A 150 -9.97 -2.85 -0.54
CA LEU A 150 -9.47 -2.60 0.80
C LEU A 150 -10.50 -1.90 1.70
N PHE A 151 -11.35 -1.03 1.15
CA PHE A 151 -12.45 -0.43 1.90
C PHE A 151 -13.62 -1.39 2.11
N SER A 152 -13.78 -2.37 1.21
CA SER A 152 -14.77 -3.44 1.38
C SER A 152 -14.36 -4.43 2.46
N ILE A 153 -13.05 -4.63 2.65
CA ILE A 153 -12.49 -5.38 3.78
C ILE A 153 -12.61 -4.49 5.01
N GLN A 154 -13.46 -4.88 5.96
CA GLN A 154 -13.39 -4.26 7.29
C GLN A 154 -11.96 -4.44 7.81
N LEU A 155 -11.27 -3.35 8.16
CA LEU A 155 -9.86 -3.31 8.57
C LEU A 155 -9.64 -4.02 9.92
N ASN A 156 -9.85 -5.33 9.93
CA ASN A 156 -9.79 -6.19 11.11
C ASN A 156 -8.39 -6.81 11.28
N SER A 157 -7.61 -6.86 10.20
CA SER A 157 -6.21 -7.31 10.21
C SER A 157 -5.43 -6.56 9.14
N LEU A 158 -4.28 -5.99 9.54
CA LEU A 158 -3.36 -5.39 8.58
C LEU A 158 -2.55 -6.45 7.81
N GLU A 159 -2.48 -7.68 8.31
CA GLU A 159 -1.94 -8.81 7.56
C GLU A 159 -2.81 -9.16 6.34
N GLU A 160 -4.14 -9.15 6.50
CA GLU A 160 -5.07 -9.36 5.38
C GLU A 160 -4.96 -8.23 4.34
N VAL A 161 -4.93 -6.99 4.80
CA VAL A 161 -4.67 -5.81 3.95
C VAL A 161 -3.36 -5.98 3.19
N ALA A 162 -2.30 -6.42 3.87
CA ALA A 162 -1.00 -6.64 3.26
C ALA A 162 -1.02 -7.77 2.22
N CYS A 163 -1.77 -8.85 2.47
CA CYS A 163 -1.96 -9.94 1.50
C CYS A 163 -2.66 -9.44 0.22
N VAL A 164 -3.78 -8.73 0.37
CA VAL A 164 -4.52 -8.18 -0.78
C VAL A 164 -3.68 -7.19 -1.58
N MET A 165 -2.90 -6.34 -0.90
CA MET A 165 -1.94 -5.44 -1.57
C MET A 165 -0.84 -6.20 -2.31
N LYS A 166 -0.28 -7.26 -1.73
CA LYS A 166 0.74 -8.08 -2.42
C LYS A 166 0.16 -8.78 -3.65
N ASP A 167 -1.06 -9.30 -3.53
CA ASP A 167 -1.77 -9.99 -4.61
C ASP A 167 -2.15 -9.04 -5.77
N SER A 168 -2.17 -7.73 -5.50
CA SER A 168 -2.37 -6.71 -6.53
C SER A 168 -1.12 -6.46 -7.38
N LEU A 169 0.08 -6.84 -6.93
CA LEU A 169 1.39 -6.50 -7.53
C LEU A 169 1.76 -5.00 -7.52
N LEU A 170 0.90 -4.10 -7.03
CA LEU A 170 1.17 -2.66 -7.03
C LEU A 170 2.40 -2.27 -6.20
N PRO A 171 2.62 -2.78 -4.97
CA PRO A 171 3.82 -2.45 -4.21
C PRO A 171 5.12 -2.84 -4.93
N GLN A 172 5.12 -3.97 -5.64
CA GLN A 172 6.24 -4.47 -6.42
C GLN A 172 6.48 -3.60 -7.65
N ALA A 173 5.41 -3.30 -8.41
CA ALA A 173 5.47 -2.41 -9.57
C ALA A 173 5.93 -1.00 -9.21
N ALA A 174 5.52 -0.50 -8.04
CA ALA A 174 5.94 0.79 -7.49
C ALA A 174 7.43 0.85 -7.12
N SER A 175 8.18 -0.25 -7.24
CA SER A 175 9.64 -0.15 -7.22
C SER A 175 10.18 0.65 -8.42
N HIS A 176 9.40 0.79 -9.51
CA HIS A 176 9.66 1.78 -10.55
C HIS A 176 9.10 3.17 -10.17
N PRO A 177 9.92 4.25 -10.17
CA PRO A 177 9.49 5.58 -9.70
C PRO A 177 8.28 6.17 -10.43
N ALA A 178 8.12 5.91 -11.73
CA ALA A 178 6.96 6.41 -12.49
C ALA A 178 5.64 5.81 -11.97
N ILE A 179 5.62 4.50 -11.69
CA ILE A 179 4.45 3.83 -11.11
C ILE A 179 4.22 4.33 -9.70
N PHE A 180 5.27 4.36 -8.87
CA PHE A 180 5.19 4.86 -7.50
C PHE A 180 4.51 6.22 -7.43
N ARG A 181 4.96 7.19 -8.24
CA ARG A 181 4.45 8.56 -8.19
C ARG A 181 2.96 8.64 -8.50
N ILE A 182 2.47 7.85 -9.47
CA ILE A 182 1.04 7.81 -9.79
C ILE A 182 0.24 7.18 -8.66
N VAL A 183 0.67 6.01 -8.16
CA VAL A 183 -0.01 5.32 -7.06
C VAL A 183 -0.04 6.19 -5.79
N ASN A 184 1.10 6.82 -5.48
CA ASN A 184 1.27 7.71 -4.36
C ASN A 184 0.38 8.96 -4.49
N GLU A 185 0.20 9.50 -5.69
CA GLU A 185 -0.73 10.62 -5.94
C GLU A 185 -2.20 10.22 -5.70
N ILE A 186 -2.59 9.00 -6.11
CA ILE A 186 -3.95 8.49 -5.85
C ILE A 186 -4.20 8.32 -4.35
N PHE A 187 -3.23 7.77 -3.61
CA PHE A 187 -3.31 7.68 -2.16
C PHE A 187 -3.34 9.05 -1.47
N LYS A 188 -2.57 10.00 -1.99
CA LYS A 188 -2.56 11.39 -1.52
C LYS A 188 -3.95 12.02 -1.67
N ASN A 189 -4.60 11.82 -2.82
CA ASN A 189 -5.98 12.27 -3.04
C ASN A 189 -6.97 11.57 -2.10
N ALA A 190 -6.85 10.24 -1.90
CA ALA A 190 -7.70 9.52 -0.95
C ALA A 190 -7.54 10.05 0.49
N LEU A 191 -6.32 10.44 0.88
CA LEU A 191 -6.07 11.04 2.19
C LEU A 191 -6.74 12.41 2.32
N MET A 192 -6.65 13.25 1.29
CA MET A 192 -7.32 14.56 1.25
C MET A 192 -8.83 14.44 1.36
N GLU A 193 -9.45 13.59 0.54
CA GLU A 193 -10.91 13.42 0.48
C GLU A 193 -11.49 12.86 1.78
N THR A 194 -10.67 12.17 2.59
CA THR A 194 -11.09 11.61 3.87
C THR A 194 -10.61 12.40 5.08
N ASP A 195 -10.00 13.57 4.87
CA ASP A 195 -9.39 14.39 5.94
C ASP A 195 -8.46 13.59 6.87
N GLY A 196 -7.85 12.51 6.39
CA GLY A 196 -6.91 11.72 7.19
C GLY A 196 -7.52 10.69 8.13
N THR A 197 -8.65 10.06 7.78
CA THR A 197 -9.18 8.92 8.57
C THR A 197 -8.10 7.86 8.85
N SER A 198 -8.13 7.26 10.03
CA SER A 198 -7.12 6.28 10.44
C SER A 198 -7.11 5.00 9.58
N GLY A 199 -8.23 4.66 8.94
CA GLY A 199 -8.28 3.56 7.97
C GLY A 199 -7.46 3.83 6.71
N VAL A 200 -7.61 5.03 6.11
CA VAL A 200 -6.82 5.44 4.95
C VAL A 200 -5.34 5.55 5.30
N MET A 201 -5.03 6.14 6.45
CA MET A 201 -3.65 6.20 6.98
C MET A 201 -3.02 4.81 7.08
N ALA A 202 -3.75 3.83 7.64
CA ALA A 202 -3.25 2.47 7.78
C ALA A 202 -2.99 1.79 6.42
N ILE A 203 -3.89 1.97 5.45
CA ILE A 203 -3.70 1.49 4.06
C ILE A 203 -2.42 2.09 3.46
N ILE A 204 -2.25 3.41 3.53
CA ILE A 204 -1.06 4.10 2.99
C ILE A 204 0.23 3.60 3.65
N GLN A 205 0.21 3.39 4.97
CA GLN A 205 1.35 2.87 5.73
C GLN A 205 1.70 1.44 5.31
N VAL A 206 0.71 0.53 5.21
CA VAL A 206 0.95 -0.84 4.76
C VAL A 206 1.51 -0.85 3.34
N PHE A 207 0.94 -0.07 2.42
CA PHE A 207 1.46 0.05 1.06
C PHE A 207 2.91 0.53 1.07
N THR A 208 3.21 1.61 1.80
CA THR A 208 4.56 2.18 1.89
C THR A 208 5.55 1.15 2.40
N GLN A 209 5.20 0.40 3.45
CA GLN A 209 6.05 -0.66 3.97
C GLN A 209 6.31 -1.78 2.96
N LEU A 210 5.30 -2.21 2.20
CA LEU A 210 5.43 -3.24 1.18
C LEU A 210 6.27 -2.77 0.00
N PHE A 211 6.08 -1.54 -0.44
CA PHE A 211 6.93 -0.89 -1.45
C PHE A 211 8.39 -0.86 -1.00
N LEU A 212 8.66 -0.44 0.25
CA LEU A 212 10.02 -0.41 0.78
C LEU A 212 10.67 -1.79 0.80
N GLN A 213 9.90 -2.84 1.12
CA GLN A 213 10.37 -4.23 1.06
C GLN A 213 10.70 -4.66 -0.37
N ALA A 214 9.79 -4.41 -1.33
CA ALA A 214 10.02 -4.74 -2.73
C ALA A 214 11.30 -4.07 -3.25
N ARG A 215 11.46 -2.77 -3.01
CA ARG A 215 12.64 -1.97 -3.37
C ARG A 215 13.94 -2.42 -2.66
N GLN A 216 13.85 -3.07 -1.50
CA GLN A 216 15.02 -3.65 -0.85
C GLN A 216 15.43 -4.98 -1.45
N ASN A 217 14.46 -5.78 -1.89
CA ASN A 217 14.67 -7.08 -2.52
C ASN A 217 15.10 -6.98 -3.98
N GLU A 218 14.94 -5.82 -4.62
CA GLU A 218 15.47 -5.58 -5.97
C GLU A 218 17.00 -5.74 -6.04
N ASN A 219 17.47 -6.31 -7.14
CA ASN A 219 18.89 -6.45 -7.44
C ASN A 219 19.61 -5.10 -7.36
N LYS A 220 20.71 -5.03 -6.61
CA LYS A 220 21.47 -3.80 -6.32
C LYS A 220 21.83 -2.95 -7.56
N GLN A 221 21.93 -3.56 -8.73
CA GLN A 221 22.24 -2.88 -10.00
C GLN A 221 21.10 -2.01 -10.56
N HIS A 222 19.84 -2.22 -10.17
CA HIS A 222 18.67 -1.56 -10.76
C HIS A 222 17.91 -0.64 -9.79
N LYS A 223 18.51 -0.31 -8.63
CA LYS A 223 17.82 0.45 -7.59
C LYS A 223 17.86 1.94 -7.86
N PHE A 224 16.69 2.55 -8.02
CA PHE A 224 16.57 4.00 -8.17
C PHE A 224 16.88 4.74 -6.85
N PRO A 225 17.44 5.97 -6.91
CA PRO A 225 17.68 6.78 -5.72
C PRO A 225 16.36 7.25 -5.09
N LEU A 226 16.33 7.49 -3.77
CA LEU A 226 15.14 7.97 -3.05
C LEU A 226 14.54 9.25 -3.66
N LYS A 227 15.40 10.13 -4.21
CA LYS A 227 14.99 11.35 -4.91
C LYS A 227 14.10 11.08 -6.13
N ALA A 228 14.18 9.90 -6.75
CA ALA A 228 13.31 9.55 -7.88
C ALA A 228 11.85 9.31 -7.43
N TYR A 229 11.65 8.77 -6.22
CA TYR A 229 10.33 8.52 -5.63
C TYR A 229 9.75 9.77 -4.96
N PHE A 230 10.62 10.53 -4.29
CA PHE A 230 10.26 11.73 -3.52
C PHE A 230 11.01 12.97 -4.04
N PRO A 231 10.74 13.45 -5.26
CA PRO A 231 11.55 14.48 -5.92
C PRO A 231 11.43 15.87 -5.27
N TYR A 232 10.27 16.19 -4.70
CA TYR A 232 9.96 17.54 -4.18
C TYR A 232 10.13 17.66 -2.65
N HIS A 233 10.40 16.56 -1.96
CA HIS A 233 10.52 16.56 -0.49
C HIS A 233 11.95 16.84 -0.02
N HIS A 234 12.05 17.35 1.22
CA HIS A 234 13.33 17.56 1.90
C HIS A 234 14.07 16.22 2.10
N GLN A 235 15.17 16.03 1.36
CA GLN A 235 15.85 14.73 1.26
C GLN A 235 16.41 14.18 2.60
N PRO A 236 16.96 15.00 3.52
CA PRO A 236 17.33 14.53 4.86
C PRO A 236 16.16 13.92 5.64
N LEU A 237 14.99 14.57 5.61
CA LEU A 237 13.78 14.07 6.27
C LEU A 237 13.33 12.73 5.65
N VAL A 238 13.29 12.64 4.32
CA VAL A 238 12.95 11.38 3.62
C VAL A 238 13.89 10.24 4.03
N ARG A 239 15.19 10.49 4.13
CA ARG A 239 16.17 9.48 4.58
C ARG A 239 15.94 9.06 6.03
N GLY A 240 15.55 9.99 6.89
CA GLY A 240 15.19 9.71 8.28
C GLY A 240 13.98 8.79 8.36
N LEU A 241 12.92 9.12 7.64
CA LEU A 241 11.64 8.41 7.68
C LEU A 241 11.67 7.02 7.00
N VAL A 242 12.44 6.88 5.90
CA VAL A 242 12.53 5.62 5.13
C VAL A 242 13.19 4.47 5.91
N ARG A 243 14.05 4.78 6.89
CA ARG A 243 14.63 3.74 7.76
C ARG A 243 13.50 3.08 8.55
N ARG A 244 13.46 1.76 8.61
CA ARG A 244 12.42 1.06 9.38
C ARG A 244 12.86 0.92 10.84
N PRO A 245 11.94 1.03 11.82
CA PRO A 245 12.30 0.91 13.23
C PRO A 245 13.07 -0.37 13.57
N PHE A 246 12.67 -1.52 13.01
CA PHE A 246 13.34 -2.81 13.26
C PHE A 246 14.71 -2.96 12.59
N GLU A 247 15.10 -2.04 11.70
CA GLU A 247 16.46 -1.99 11.14
C GLU A 247 17.45 -1.26 12.06
N LEU A 248 16.93 -0.56 13.07
CA LEU A 248 17.69 0.21 14.05
C LEU A 248 17.62 -0.47 15.43
N PRO A 249 18.73 -0.57 16.16
CA PRO A 249 18.68 -1.01 17.55
C PRO A 249 17.80 -0.08 18.38
N THR A 250 17.00 -0.65 19.29
CA THR A 250 16.05 0.08 20.14
C THR A 250 16.67 1.23 20.92
N THR A 251 17.95 1.12 21.28
CA THR A 251 18.72 2.17 21.97
C THR A 251 18.85 3.47 21.17
N HIS A 252 18.73 3.42 19.84
CA HIS A 252 18.84 4.58 18.96
C HIS A 252 17.48 5.16 18.56
N TRP A 253 16.37 4.50 18.88
CA TRP A 253 15.03 4.96 18.48
C TRP A 253 14.73 6.34 19.03
N ALA A 254 15.05 6.58 20.30
CA ALA A 254 14.84 7.86 20.96
C ALA A 254 15.52 9.03 20.23
N GLN A 255 16.81 8.89 19.93
CA GLN A 255 17.58 9.90 19.22
C GLN A 255 17.08 10.09 17.78
N HIS A 256 16.70 9.00 17.10
CA HIS A 256 16.21 9.06 15.73
C HIS A 256 14.85 9.75 15.62
N VAL A 257 13.92 9.44 16.52
CA VAL A 257 12.61 10.12 16.62
C VAL A 257 12.81 11.61 16.87
N LYS A 258 13.65 11.98 17.85
CA LYS A 258 13.94 13.39 18.14
C LYS A 258 14.47 14.11 16.90
N HIS A 259 15.42 13.50 16.19
CA HIS A 259 15.98 14.09 14.98
C HIS A 259 14.94 14.30 13.87
N ILE A 260 14.03 13.34 13.66
CA ILE A 260 12.90 13.50 12.73
C ILE A 260 11.99 14.65 13.16
N SER A 261 11.60 14.70 14.44
CA SER A 261 10.76 15.77 14.99
C SER A 261 11.37 17.15 14.79
N ASP A 262 12.66 17.32 15.13
CA ASP A 262 13.36 18.60 15.03
C ASP A 262 13.46 19.08 13.57
N MET A 263 13.77 18.16 12.63
CA MET A 263 13.79 18.47 11.20
C MET A 263 12.40 18.89 10.69
N LEU A 264 11.36 18.14 11.08
CA LEU A 264 9.99 18.41 10.66
C LEU A 264 9.51 19.77 11.19
N LYS A 265 9.80 20.06 12.45
CA LYS A 265 9.51 21.34 13.07
C LYS A 265 10.20 22.50 12.37
N ALA A 266 11.50 22.36 12.10
CA ALA A 266 12.26 23.39 11.39
C ALA A 266 11.72 23.64 9.98
N LEU A 267 11.25 22.60 9.28
CA LEU A 267 10.63 22.75 7.96
C LEU A 267 9.28 23.46 8.06
N VAL A 268 8.38 22.99 8.92
CA VAL A 268 7.00 23.52 9.03
C VAL A 268 6.97 24.95 9.58
N GLU A 269 7.91 25.31 10.46
CA GLU A 269 8.01 26.66 11.01
C GLU A 269 8.81 27.62 10.12
N ASP A 270 9.44 27.15 9.03
CA ASP A 270 10.07 28.00 8.04
C ASP A 270 9.00 28.84 7.30
N ARG A 271 9.21 30.17 7.25
CA ARG A 271 8.30 31.12 6.61
C ARG A 271 8.12 30.86 5.11
N ASN A 272 9.04 30.12 4.48
CA ASN A 272 8.95 29.74 3.07
C ASN A 272 7.90 28.65 2.80
N ILE A 273 7.49 27.86 3.80
CA ILE A 273 6.48 26.78 3.68
C ILE A 273 5.09 27.30 4.09
N SER A 274 4.83 28.57 3.81
CA SER A 274 3.62 29.28 4.28
C SER A 274 2.35 28.96 3.49
N SER A 275 2.40 28.06 2.50
CA SER A 275 1.23 27.65 1.73
C SER A 275 0.61 26.35 2.27
N LEU A 276 -0.73 26.30 2.32
CA LEU A 276 -1.48 25.11 2.73
C LEU A 276 -1.12 23.85 1.90
N PRO A 277 -0.89 23.93 0.56
CA PRO A 277 -0.41 22.79 -0.23
C PRO A 277 0.93 22.23 0.24
N ASP A 278 1.90 23.07 0.60
CA ASP A 278 3.23 22.61 1.02
C ASP A 278 3.17 21.88 2.37
N LEU A 279 2.34 22.37 3.30
CA LEU A 279 2.08 21.70 4.58
C LEU A 279 1.43 20.32 4.38
N PHE A 280 0.49 20.23 3.45
CA PHE A 280 -0.17 18.98 3.12
C PHE A 280 0.82 17.95 2.53
N GLU A 281 1.72 18.36 1.63
CA GLU A 281 2.76 17.49 1.09
C GLU A 281 3.70 16.93 2.18
N ILE A 282 4.04 17.76 3.17
CA ILE A 282 4.84 17.33 4.33
C ILE A 282 4.04 16.37 5.22
N TRP A 283 2.77 16.67 5.48
CA TRP A 283 1.91 15.79 6.27
C TRP A 283 1.69 14.43 5.61
N PHE A 284 1.42 14.42 4.30
CA PHE A 284 1.29 13.19 3.53
C PHE A 284 2.58 12.34 3.58
N LEU A 285 3.75 12.99 3.50
CA LEU A 285 5.02 12.28 3.69
C LEU A 285 5.08 11.61 5.07
N VAL A 286 4.72 12.32 6.14
CA VAL A 286 4.70 11.76 7.51
C VAL A 286 3.68 10.63 7.63
N ALA A 287 2.51 10.76 7.01
CA ALA A 287 1.46 9.75 6.96
C ALA A 287 1.97 8.41 6.38
N CYS A 288 2.76 8.46 5.30
CA CYS A 288 3.37 7.28 4.70
C CYS A 288 4.28 6.50 5.67
N PHE A 289 4.90 7.19 6.62
CA PHE A 289 5.87 6.61 7.57
C PHE A 289 5.35 6.63 9.02
N GLY A 290 4.05 6.41 9.22
CA GLY A 290 3.40 6.44 10.53
C GLY A 290 3.93 5.45 11.58
N GLU A 291 4.69 4.42 11.19
CA GLU A 291 5.38 3.53 12.15
C GLU A 291 6.28 4.31 13.11
N TRP A 292 6.94 5.38 12.63
CA TRP A 292 7.77 6.23 13.48
C TRP A 292 6.97 6.97 14.54
N LEU A 293 5.67 7.21 14.32
CA LEU A 293 4.82 7.83 15.33
C LEU A 293 4.44 6.87 16.45
N ASP A 294 4.16 5.61 16.09
CA ASP A 294 3.90 4.57 17.09
C ASP A 294 5.15 4.34 17.95
N VAL A 295 6.34 4.41 17.33
CA VAL A 295 7.61 4.37 18.06
C VAL A 295 7.79 5.63 18.90
N ALA A 296 7.44 6.81 18.40
CA ALA A 296 7.59 8.06 19.14
C ALA A 296 6.76 8.06 20.43
N VAL A 297 5.49 7.63 20.38
CA VAL A 297 4.64 7.53 21.58
C VAL A 297 5.19 6.50 22.57
N GLU A 298 5.66 5.35 22.07
CA GLU A 298 6.29 4.34 22.92
C GLU A 298 7.54 4.88 23.64
N GLN A 299 8.42 5.57 22.91
CA GLN A 299 9.63 6.15 23.49
C GLN A 299 9.32 7.30 24.46
N LEU A 300 8.27 8.08 24.20
CA LEU A 300 7.78 9.13 25.07
C LEU A 300 7.34 8.55 26.44
N LEU A 301 6.54 7.48 26.43
CA LEU A 301 6.07 6.84 27.68
C LEU A 301 7.16 6.09 28.44
N LYS A 302 8.23 5.67 27.75
CA LYS A 302 9.45 5.15 28.37
C LYS A 302 10.35 6.25 28.94
N ALA A 303 9.94 7.52 28.84
CA ALA A 303 10.73 8.70 29.22
C ALA A 303 12.13 8.74 28.57
N ALA A 304 12.25 8.17 27.36
CA ALA A 304 13.52 8.05 26.66
C ALA A 304 13.80 9.23 25.72
N VAL A 305 12.80 10.08 25.48
CA VAL A 305 12.86 11.22 24.54
C VAL A 305 12.32 12.47 25.20
N ASP A 306 12.83 13.61 24.75
CA ASP A 306 12.30 14.93 25.03
C ASP A 306 10.79 15.04 24.68
N PRO A 307 9.90 15.29 25.67
CA PRO A 307 8.47 15.35 25.45
C PRO A 307 8.05 16.39 24.41
N ASP A 308 8.69 17.56 24.40
CA ASP A 308 8.30 18.68 23.55
C ASP A 308 8.42 18.33 22.06
N ALA A 309 9.51 17.66 21.68
CA ALA A 309 9.78 17.26 20.30
C ALA A 309 8.77 16.20 19.81
N VAL A 310 8.41 15.23 20.66
CA VAL A 310 7.47 14.16 20.29
C VAL A 310 6.04 14.67 20.28
N LEU A 311 5.64 15.44 21.29
CA LEU A 311 4.29 15.99 21.35
C LEU A 311 4.05 16.94 20.16
N TRP A 312 5.08 17.69 19.73
CA TRP A 312 4.96 18.55 18.54
C TRP A 312 4.72 17.72 17.28
N LEU A 313 5.45 16.60 17.13
CA LEU A 313 5.25 15.67 16.02
C LEU A 313 3.85 15.06 16.01
N LEU A 314 3.33 14.66 17.18
CA LEU A 314 1.97 14.13 17.30
C LEU A 314 0.90 15.19 17.01
N ALA A 315 1.07 16.40 17.53
CA ALA A 315 0.18 17.52 17.25
C ALA A 315 0.15 17.84 15.76
N PHE A 316 1.30 17.82 15.08
CA PHE A 316 1.37 18.00 13.63
C PHE A 316 0.69 16.86 12.86
N TYR A 317 0.88 15.61 13.29
CA TYR A 317 0.29 14.46 12.59
C TYR A 317 -1.23 14.42 12.66
N TYR A 318 -1.81 14.67 13.84
CA TYR A 318 -3.26 14.66 14.03
C TYR A 318 -3.92 15.96 13.59
N CYS A 319 -3.22 17.10 13.69
CA CYS A 319 -3.76 18.42 13.38
C CYS A 319 -2.87 19.17 12.38
N PRO A 320 -2.67 18.66 11.14
CA PRO A 320 -1.71 19.23 10.18
C PRO A 320 -2.10 20.63 9.68
N LYS A 321 -3.40 20.93 9.65
CA LYS A 321 -3.95 22.20 9.18
C LYS A 321 -3.88 23.31 10.25
N ASN A 322 -3.56 22.98 11.50
CA ASN A 322 -3.53 23.97 12.58
C ASN A 322 -2.42 24.99 12.33
N GLU A 323 -2.78 26.27 12.40
CA GLU A 323 -1.81 27.36 12.43
C GLU A 323 -0.90 27.22 13.66
N ASN A 324 0.24 27.91 13.66
CA ASN A 324 1.22 27.81 14.75
C ASN A 324 0.60 28.10 16.14
N GLN A 325 -0.36 29.03 16.24
CA GLN A 325 -1.04 29.35 17.50
C GLN A 325 -1.96 28.21 17.97
N GLN A 326 -2.78 27.66 17.07
CA GLN A 326 -3.64 26.53 17.37
C GLN A 326 -2.82 25.28 17.74
N ARG A 327 -1.71 25.04 17.03
CA ARG A 327 -0.78 23.94 17.33
C ARG A 327 -0.14 24.11 18.71
N THR A 328 0.20 25.35 19.10
CA THR A 328 0.69 25.66 20.45
C THR A 328 -0.35 25.32 21.51
N GLN A 329 -1.63 25.58 21.26
CA GLN A 329 -2.70 25.20 22.18
C GLN A 329 -2.85 23.67 22.28
N THR A 330 -2.88 22.95 21.15
CA THR A 330 -2.89 21.47 21.11
C THR A 330 -1.70 20.90 21.89
N MET A 331 -0.52 21.51 21.77
CA MET A 331 0.68 21.12 22.52
C MET A 331 0.51 21.24 24.03
N VAL A 332 -0.06 22.34 24.52
CA VAL A 332 -0.30 22.56 25.95
C VAL A 332 -1.27 21.51 26.50
N GLU A 333 -2.34 21.20 25.76
CA GLU A 333 -3.31 20.18 26.13
C GLU A 333 -2.68 18.78 26.15
N ALA A 334 -1.91 18.44 25.11
CA ALA A 334 -1.19 17.18 25.02
C ALA A 334 -0.16 17.02 26.14
N GLN A 335 0.56 18.08 26.48
CA GLN A 335 1.51 18.11 27.59
C GLN A 335 0.82 17.88 28.93
N ALA A 336 -0.35 18.49 29.16
CA ALA A 336 -1.11 18.29 30.39
C ALA A 336 -1.57 16.83 30.54
N VAL A 337 -2.05 16.23 29.45
CA VAL A 337 -2.41 14.79 29.41
C VAL A 337 -1.19 13.92 29.68
N TYR A 338 -0.10 14.15 28.98
CA TYR A 338 1.15 13.41 29.15
C TYR A 338 1.66 13.48 30.59
N ASN A 339 1.74 14.68 31.18
CA ASN A 339 2.18 14.86 32.56
C ASN A 339 1.30 14.08 33.54
N HIS A 340 -0.02 14.11 33.35
CA HIS A 340 -0.95 13.33 34.17
C HIS A 340 -0.72 11.82 34.04
N LEU A 341 -0.54 11.32 32.82
CA LEU A 341 -0.23 9.91 32.57
C LEU A 341 1.13 9.51 33.18
N MET A 342 2.15 10.35 33.08
CA MET A 342 3.47 10.06 33.63
C MET A 342 3.48 10.05 35.16
N MET A 343 2.69 10.90 35.83
CA MET A 343 2.48 10.79 37.28
C MET A 343 1.95 9.41 37.68
N LEU A 344 1.10 8.82 36.85
CA LEU A 344 0.47 7.52 37.09
C LEU A 344 1.28 6.34 36.58
N PHE A 345 2.36 6.56 35.81
CA PHE A 345 3.08 5.51 35.12
C PHE A 345 3.71 4.48 36.08
N SER A 346 4.22 4.95 37.22
CA SER A 346 4.83 4.11 38.25
C SER A 346 3.83 3.51 39.25
N CYS A 347 2.54 3.88 39.18
CA CYS A 347 1.52 3.38 40.09
C CYS A 347 1.12 1.94 39.73
N THR A 348 1.42 0.98 40.61
CA THR A 348 1.10 -0.43 40.39
C THR A 348 -0.37 -0.76 40.66
N ASP A 349 -1.02 0.01 41.53
CA ASP A 349 -2.42 -0.16 41.95
C ASP A 349 -3.30 0.94 41.35
N LEU A 350 -3.15 1.12 40.05
CA LEU A 350 -3.93 2.07 39.28
C LEU A 350 -5.40 1.64 39.23
N SER A 351 -6.30 2.53 39.63
CA SER A 351 -7.73 2.31 39.54
C SER A 351 -8.31 2.93 38.27
N LEU A 352 -9.54 2.56 37.95
CA LEU A 352 -10.29 3.22 36.89
C LEU A 352 -10.34 4.74 37.15
N LYS A 353 -10.74 5.17 38.35
CA LYS A 353 -11.00 6.59 38.69
C LYS A 353 -9.80 7.51 38.42
N ASP A 354 -8.58 7.00 38.54
CA ASP A 354 -7.35 7.78 38.33
C ASP A 354 -7.21 8.28 36.88
N LEU A 355 -7.83 7.58 35.92
CA LEU A 355 -7.85 7.95 34.50
C LEU A 355 -9.13 8.68 34.06
N GLU A 356 -10.08 8.91 34.97
CA GLU A 356 -11.38 9.49 34.64
C GLU A 356 -11.24 10.94 34.14
N ALA A 357 -10.31 11.72 34.72
CA ALA A 357 -10.00 13.06 34.26
C ALA A 357 -9.49 13.09 32.80
N VAL A 358 -8.72 12.09 32.37
CA VAL A 358 -8.23 11.99 30.98
C VAL A 358 -9.38 11.65 30.04
N VAL A 359 -10.25 10.71 30.43
CA VAL A 359 -11.43 10.35 29.64
C VAL A 359 -12.40 11.54 29.52
N HIS A 360 -12.60 12.32 30.59
CA HIS A 360 -13.41 13.53 30.53
C HIS A 360 -12.84 14.59 29.58
N ARG A 361 -11.50 14.69 29.48
CA ARG A 361 -10.86 15.55 28.48
C ARG A 361 -11.14 15.08 27.06
N ILE A 362 -11.14 13.77 26.79
CA ILE A 362 -11.52 13.22 25.47
C ILE A 362 -12.96 13.64 25.13
N THR A 363 -13.90 13.45 26.05
CA THR A 363 -15.32 13.80 25.80
C THR A 363 -15.58 15.31 25.72
N GLY A 364 -14.77 16.12 26.39
CA GLY A 364 -14.93 17.58 26.49
C GLY A 364 -14.19 18.38 25.42
N MET A 365 -13.36 17.75 24.59
CA MET A 365 -12.64 18.42 23.51
C MET A 365 -13.57 18.66 22.33
N GLU A 366 -13.67 19.92 21.88
CA GLU A 366 -14.47 20.29 20.71
C GLU A 366 -13.87 19.76 19.40
N GLN A 367 -12.55 19.57 19.34
CA GLN A 367 -11.84 19.13 18.14
C GLN A 367 -11.55 17.62 18.15
N TYR A 368 -12.13 16.91 17.18
CA TYR A 368 -11.93 15.46 16.96
C TYR A 368 -10.45 15.05 16.97
N TRP A 369 -9.58 15.85 16.36
CA TRP A 369 -8.15 15.54 16.25
C TRP A 369 -7.40 15.53 17.58
N ASN A 370 -7.78 16.41 18.52
CA ASN A 370 -7.22 16.41 19.87
C ASN A 370 -7.69 15.16 20.65
N GLN A 371 -8.91 14.67 20.36
CA GLN A 371 -9.41 13.40 20.90
C GLN A 371 -8.60 12.22 20.37
N CYS A 372 -8.27 12.19 19.07
CA CYS A 372 -7.39 11.16 18.48
C CYS A 372 -6.02 11.13 19.16
N LEU A 373 -5.37 12.29 19.31
CA LEU A 373 -4.07 12.40 19.98
C LEU A 373 -4.14 11.90 21.43
N THR A 374 -5.12 12.37 22.20
CA THR A 374 -5.31 11.97 23.60
C THR A 374 -5.58 10.47 23.72
N THR A 375 -6.39 9.93 22.81
CA THR A 375 -6.67 8.49 22.70
C THR A 375 -5.41 7.70 22.39
N HIS A 376 -4.53 8.22 21.53
CA HIS A 376 -3.27 7.59 21.19
C HIS A 376 -2.32 7.51 22.39
N LEU A 377 -2.16 8.61 23.14
CA LEU A 377 -1.37 8.65 24.38
C LEU A 377 -1.93 7.67 25.42
N LEU A 378 -3.25 7.72 25.66
CA LEU A 378 -3.92 6.87 26.66
C LEU A 378 -3.83 5.38 26.29
N THR A 379 -4.04 5.02 25.02
CA THR A 379 -3.96 3.63 24.56
C THR A 379 -2.56 3.06 24.78
N ASN A 380 -1.52 3.80 24.40
CA ASN A 380 -0.14 3.36 24.63
C ASN A 380 0.20 3.32 26.13
N PHE A 381 -0.28 4.26 26.93
CA PHE A 381 -0.10 4.22 28.39
C PHE A 381 -0.66 2.92 28.99
N LEU A 382 -1.86 2.51 28.56
CA LEU A 382 -2.48 1.26 29.01
C LEU A 382 -1.68 0.03 28.56
N LEU A 383 -1.06 0.08 27.39
CA LEU A 383 -0.25 -1.01 26.83
C LEU A 383 1.17 -1.09 27.40
N PHE A 384 1.73 -0.02 27.95
CA PHE A 384 3.15 0.00 28.36
C PHE A 384 3.37 0.24 29.86
N SER A 385 2.42 0.84 30.59
CA SER A 385 2.57 1.06 32.03
C SER A 385 2.18 -0.18 32.86
N PRO A 386 2.91 -0.52 33.94
CA PRO A 386 2.59 -1.70 34.76
C PRO A 386 1.17 -1.71 35.34
N GLY A 387 0.69 -0.55 35.83
CA GLY A 387 -0.66 -0.37 36.35
C GLY A 387 -1.72 -0.35 35.24
N GLY A 388 -1.44 0.34 34.13
CA GLY A 388 -2.32 0.40 32.97
C GLY A 388 -2.65 -0.96 32.39
N HIS A 389 -1.66 -1.88 32.31
CA HIS A 389 -1.88 -3.25 31.83
C HIS A 389 -2.99 -3.99 32.60
N LYS A 390 -3.13 -3.74 33.91
CA LYS A 390 -4.14 -4.44 34.74
C LYS A 390 -5.56 -3.97 34.40
N ILE A 391 -5.74 -2.70 34.05
CA ILE A 391 -7.05 -2.07 33.81
C ILE A 391 -7.33 -1.80 32.33
N ALA A 392 -6.38 -2.11 31.44
CA ALA A 392 -6.44 -1.80 30.01
C ALA A 392 -7.72 -2.29 29.35
N GLN A 393 -8.12 -3.53 29.66
CA GLN A 393 -9.30 -4.15 29.07
C GLN A 393 -10.61 -3.42 29.45
N GLU A 394 -10.75 -3.05 30.72
CA GLU A 394 -11.93 -2.32 31.21
C GLU A 394 -11.94 -0.88 30.68
N ARG A 395 -10.79 -0.21 30.70
CA ARG A 395 -10.65 1.17 30.23
C ARG A 395 -10.87 1.30 28.73
N ILE A 396 -10.28 0.43 27.91
CA ILE A 396 -10.54 0.41 26.46
C ILE A 396 -12.02 0.15 26.18
N CYS A 397 -12.63 -0.85 26.85
CA CYS A 397 -14.06 -1.11 26.69
C CYS A 397 -14.94 0.09 27.08
N HIS A 398 -14.54 0.85 28.10
CA HIS A 398 -15.25 2.05 28.52
C HIS A 398 -15.11 3.15 27.46
N ILE A 399 -13.89 3.47 27.02
CA ILE A 399 -13.62 4.48 25.99
C ILE A 399 -14.42 4.19 24.72
N THR A 400 -14.38 2.94 24.22
CA THR A 400 -15.13 2.55 23.01
C THR A 400 -16.65 2.64 23.15
N LYS A 401 -17.19 2.68 24.39
CA LYS A 401 -18.62 2.81 24.66
C LYS A 401 -19.05 4.24 24.93
N THR A 402 -18.20 5.04 25.56
CA THR A 402 -18.53 6.40 26.01
C THR A 402 -18.05 7.48 25.06
N THR A 403 -17.25 7.13 24.05
CA THR A 403 -16.69 8.07 23.08
C THR A 403 -16.84 7.49 21.67
N ASP A 404 -16.83 8.35 20.65
CA ASP A 404 -16.85 7.95 19.24
C ASP A 404 -15.46 7.47 18.74
N MET A 405 -14.54 7.15 19.66
CA MET A 405 -13.14 6.79 19.38
C MET A 405 -12.93 5.29 19.17
N SER A 406 -14.00 4.50 19.04
CA SER A 406 -13.91 3.04 18.92
C SER A 406 -13.03 2.59 17.75
N LYS A 407 -13.22 3.19 16.57
CA LYS A 407 -12.42 2.93 15.36
C LYS A 407 -10.96 3.32 15.54
N GLU A 408 -10.70 4.47 16.16
CA GLU A 408 -9.32 4.94 16.39
C GLU A 408 -8.56 4.02 17.34
N VAL A 409 -9.17 3.66 18.48
CA VAL A 409 -8.57 2.71 19.43
C VAL A 409 -8.28 1.38 18.74
N TYR A 410 -9.24 0.85 17.99
CA TYR A 410 -9.05 -0.41 17.27
C TYR A 410 -7.91 -0.34 16.24
N ASN A 411 -7.86 0.72 15.43
CA ASN A 411 -6.80 0.93 14.44
C ASN A 411 -5.42 1.06 15.08
N LEU A 412 -5.29 1.76 16.21
CA LEU A 412 -4.05 1.86 16.97
C LEU A 412 -3.59 0.50 17.50
N LEU A 413 -4.51 -0.32 18.01
CA LEU A 413 -4.20 -1.66 18.50
C LEU A 413 -3.75 -2.59 17.37
N ILE A 414 -4.42 -2.59 16.22
CA ILE A 414 -4.02 -3.42 15.08
C ILE A 414 -2.66 -2.95 14.53
N ARG A 415 -2.43 -1.64 14.38
CA ARG A 415 -1.12 -1.10 13.96
C ARG A 415 0.00 -1.55 14.89
N THR A 416 -0.23 -1.46 16.20
CA THR A 416 0.74 -1.91 17.20
C THR A 416 1.01 -3.41 17.09
N ALA A 417 -0.03 -4.22 16.85
CA ALA A 417 0.09 -5.68 16.73
C ALA A 417 0.87 -6.06 15.48
N TYR A 418 0.51 -5.44 14.36
CA TYR A 418 1.16 -5.65 13.07
C TYR A 418 2.65 -5.28 13.12
N ARG A 419 3.02 -4.18 13.81
CA ARG A 419 4.41 -3.81 14.04
C ARG A 419 5.16 -4.86 14.86
N PHE A 420 4.59 -5.33 15.97
CA PHE A 420 5.23 -6.31 16.87
C PHE A 420 5.48 -7.66 16.20
N ASN A 421 4.52 -8.16 15.42
CA ASN A 421 4.66 -9.39 14.64
C ASN A 421 5.89 -9.39 13.71
N ARG A 422 6.44 -8.21 13.41
CA ARG A 422 7.56 -8.02 12.45
C ARG A 422 8.88 -7.65 13.12
N SER A 423 8.87 -7.06 14.31
CA SER A 423 10.09 -6.63 15.01
C SER A 423 10.78 -7.76 15.77
N GLY A 424 10.08 -8.84 16.14
CA GLY A 424 10.66 -10.01 16.81
C GLY A 424 11.14 -9.78 18.26
N GLU A 425 11.37 -8.54 18.68
CA GLU A 425 11.63 -8.14 20.07
C GLU A 425 10.29 -7.84 20.78
N GLU A 426 9.84 -8.75 21.64
CA GLU A 426 8.52 -8.67 22.27
C GLU A 426 8.59 -8.77 23.80
N SER A 427 7.94 -7.83 24.48
CA SER A 427 7.40 -8.08 25.82
C SER A 427 6.22 -9.05 25.64
N GLN A 428 6.44 -10.35 25.91
CA GLN A 428 5.39 -11.39 25.82
C GLN A 428 4.08 -10.99 26.50
N ARG A 429 4.18 -10.21 27.59
CA ARG A 429 3.04 -9.70 28.35
C ARG A 429 2.20 -8.70 27.54
N THR A 430 2.85 -7.75 26.87
CA THR A 430 2.16 -6.72 26.08
C THR A 430 1.50 -7.32 24.84
N VAL A 431 2.17 -8.26 24.17
CA VAL A 431 1.62 -8.97 23.00
C VAL A 431 0.40 -9.81 23.38
N LYS A 432 0.44 -10.48 24.53
CA LYS A 432 -0.71 -11.22 25.06
C LYS A 432 -1.91 -10.30 25.31
N LEU A 433 -1.70 -9.19 26.03
CA LEU A 433 -2.74 -8.20 26.30
C LEU A 433 -3.34 -7.65 25.00
N LEU A 434 -2.50 -7.32 24.02
CA LEU A 434 -2.93 -6.79 22.74
C LEU A 434 -3.85 -7.75 21.98
N LYS A 435 -3.51 -9.04 21.95
CA LYS A 435 -4.36 -10.10 21.36
C LYS A 435 -5.70 -10.21 22.07
N GLU A 436 -5.70 -10.17 23.41
CA GLU A 436 -6.93 -10.21 24.21
C GLU A 436 -7.83 -8.99 23.98
N LEU A 437 -7.24 -7.80 23.84
CA LEU A 437 -7.96 -6.55 23.54
C LEU A 437 -8.60 -6.60 22.15
N LEU A 438 -7.83 -7.00 21.14
CA LEU A 438 -8.33 -7.11 19.76
C LEU A 438 -9.48 -8.11 19.67
N GLN A 439 -9.33 -9.32 20.22
CA GLN A 439 -10.40 -10.33 20.24
C GLN A 439 -11.71 -9.80 20.85
N LYS A 440 -11.63 -9.03 21.95
CA LYS A 440 -12.82 -8.49 22.62
C LYS A 440 -13.49 -7.37 21.84
N LEU A 441 -12.72 -6.60 21.07
CA LEU A 441 -13.25 -5.52 20.24
C LEU A 441 -13.86 -6.07 18.94
N THR A 442 -13.24 -7.08 18.32
CA THR A 442 -13.79 -7.75 17.13
C THR A 442 -15.13 -8.42 17.40
N LEU A 443 -15.40 -8.87 18.63
CA LEU A 443 -16.72 -9.42 19.02
C LEU A 443 -17.83 -8.36 19.20
N LYS A 444 -17.51 -7.06 19.06
CA LYS A 444 -18.44 -5.94 19.28
C LYS A 444 -18.61 -5.01 18.08
N VAL A 445 -17.77 -5.14 17.06
CA VAL A 445 -17.89 -4.50 15.75
C VAL A 445 -18.65 -5.46 14.84
#